data_AF-A0A0C3DUH0-F1
#
_entry.id   AF-A0A0C3DUH0-F1
#
_cell.length_a   1.000
_cell.length_b   1.000
_cell.length_c   1.000
_cell.angle_alpha   90.00
_cell.angle_beta   90.00
_cell.angle_gamma   90.00
#
_symmetry.space_group_name_H-M   'P 1'
#
loop_
_entity.id
_entity.type
_entity.pdbx_description
1 polymer ?
#
loop_
_entity_poly.entity_id
_entity_poly.type
_entity_poly.pdbx_seq_one_letter_code
_entity_poly.pdbx_strand_id
1 'polypeptide(L)'
;LDLVITNAVVVGWTGVYKADIGVRDGIIVGTGKAGNPDDLDCVDPCLVIGSSAEVIAGGKLIITAHAIDTYVLYLSTACPRSPRGTATMIRGGTGPSTGTNATTCTSSLFYIQHMLAATDGLPMNFAFTGKGDQELRRWKRLVRRT
;
A
#
# COMPACT_ATOMS: atom_id res chain seq x y z
N LEU A 1 6.88 20.05 6.08
CA LEU A 1 6.05 18.86 5.79
C LEU A 1 5.19 19.17 4.59
N ASP A 2 4.79 18.17 3.80
CA ASP A 2 3.83 18.37 2.71
C ASP A 2 2.40 18.16 3.21
N LEU A 3 2.23 17.22 4.14
CA LEU A 3 0.98 16.95 4.83
C LEU A 3 1.25 16.64 6.31
N VAL A 4 0.37 17.11 7.19
CA VAL A 4 0.35 16.72 8.60
C VAL A 4 -1.04 16.25 9.00
N ILE A 5 -1.11 15.13 9.72
CA ILE A 5 -2.35 14.65 10.33
C ILE A 5 -2.26 14.92 11.83
N THR A 6 -3.16 15.76 12.34
CA THR A 6 -3.06 16.28 13.71
C THR A 6 -3.91 15.48 14.71
N ASN A 7 -3.41 15.32 15.94
CA ASN A 7 -4.14 14.76 17.09
C ASN A 7 -4.72 13.34 16.87
N ALA A 8 -4.06 12.51 16.07
CA ALA A 8 -4.54 11.18 15.74
C ALA A 8 -4.30 10.17 16.89
N VAL A 9 -5.23 9.22 17.03
CA VAL A 9 -4.97 7.97 17.78
C VAL A 9 -4.42 6.93 16.80
N VAL A 10 -3.14 6.63 16.90
CA VAL A 10 -2.47 5.64 16.06
C VAL A 10 -2.61 4.27 16.70
N VAL A 11 -3.14 3.31 15.93
CA VAL A 11 -3.26 1.91 16.33
C VAL A 11 -2.48 1.05 15.35
N GLY A 12 -1.48 0.35 15.86
CA GLY A 12 -0.67 -0.57 15.08
C GLY A 12 -0.06 -1.66 15.94
N TRP A 13 0.66 -2.57 15.29
CA TRP A 13 1.35 -3.67 15.99
C TRP A 13 2.45 -3.18 16.94
N THR A 14 3.01 -1.99 16.68
CA THR A 14 4.01 -1.33 17.54
C THR A 14 3.40 -0.73 18.81
N GLY A 15 2.07 -0.60 18.87
CA GLY A 15 1.36 -0.06 20.03
C GLY A 15 0.18 0.84 19.66
N VAL A 16 -0.45 1.38 20.71
CA VAL A 16 -1.56 2.34 20.62
C VAL A 16 -1.14 3.63 21.33
N TYR A 17 -1.05 4.73 20.58
CA TYR A 17 -0.58 6.01 21.12
C TYR A 17 -1.20 7.20 20.39
N LYS A 18 -1.08 8.39 20.98
CA LYS A 18 -1.57 9.64 20.38
C LYS A 18 -0.38 10.42 19.82
N ALA A 19 -0.48 10.87 18.57
CA ALA A 19 0.57 11.63 17.92
C ALA A 19 0.03 12.44 16.73
N ASP A 20 0.82 13.41 16.30
CA ASP A 20 0.74 13.95 14.94
C ASP A 20 1.58 13.08 14.00
N ILE A 21 1.15 12.98 12.74
CA ILE A 21 1.84 12.20 11.70
C ILE A 21 2.27 13.16 10.59
N GLY A 22 3.58 13.21 10.33
CA GLY A 22 4.13 14.01 9.24
C GLY A 22 4.37 13.19 7.98
N VAL A 23 4.00 13.74 6.83
CA VAL A 23 4.25 13.18 5.50
C VAL A 23 5.06 14.16 4.66
N ARG A 24 6.05 13.64 3.93
CA ARG A 24 6.88 14.36 2.96
C ARG A 24 7.20 13.43 1.78
N ASP A 25 7.08 13.92 0.56
CA ASP A 25 7.32 13.18 -0.68
C ASP A 25 6.54 11.84 -0.73
N GLY A 26 5.32 11.83 -0.18
CA GLY A 26 4.46 10.65 -0.10
C GLY A 26 4.87 9.61 0.97
N ILE A 27 5.88 9.91 1.79
CA ILE A 27 6.41 9.01 2.83
C ILE A 27 6.14 9.58 4.22
N ILE A 28 5.83 8.69 5.18
CA ILE A 28 5.72 9.06 6.60
C ILE A 28 7.14 9.34 7.12
N VAL A 29 7.39 10.58 7.51
CA VAL A 29 8.72 11.01 8.02
C VAL A 29 8.85 10.93 9.53
N GLY A 30 7.74 10.85 10.24
CA GLY A 30 7.74 10.70 11.69
C GLY A 30 6.35 10.73 12.31
N THR A 31 6.27 10.27 13.56
CA THR A 31 5.12 10.44 14.44
C THR A 31 5.60 11.07 15.74
N GLY A 32 4.88 12.07 16.25
CA GLY A 32 5.33 12.84 17.41
C GLY A 32 4.52 14.11 17.62
N LYS A 33 5.17 15.16 18.11
CA LYS A 33 4.59 16.50 18.21
C LYS A 33 4.99 17.33 16.99
N ALA A 34 4.02 17.69 16.16
CA ALA A 34 4.22 18.61 15.05
C ALA A 34 3.94 20.06 15.48
N GLY A 35 4.53 21.03 14.79
CA GLY A 35 4.29 22.44 15.11
C GLY A 35 5.32 23.41 14.56
N ASN A 36 5.23 24.65 15.04
CA ASN A 36 6.27 25.67 14.85
C ASN A 36 7.23 25.64 16.05
N PRO A 37 8.53 25.32 15.89
CA PRO A 37 9.48 25.31 16.99
C PRO A 37 9.74 26.69 17.59
N ASP A 38 9.41 27.79 16.89
CA ASP A 38 9.59 29.14 17.41
C ASP A 38 8.55 29.49 18.49
N ASP A 39 7.36 28.89 18.41
CA ASP A 39 6.22 29.18 19.31
C ASP A 39 5.92 28.05 20.31
N LEU A 40 6.37 26.82 20.01
CA LEU A 40 5.99 25.62 20.75
C LEU A 40 7.22 24.84 21.21
N ASP A 41 7.24 24.47 22.48
CA ASP A 41 8.29 23.61 23.04
C ASP A 41 8.21 22.17 22.50
N CYS A 42 9.35 21.48 22.42
CA CYS A 42 9.44 20.05 22.13
C CYS A 42 8.81 19.61 20.79
N VAL A 43 8.83 20.48 19.77
CA VAL A 43 8.48 20.09 18.40
C VAL A 43 9.57 19.17 17.84
N ASP A 44 9.18 18.05 17.24
CA ASP A 44 10.14 17.15 16.60
C ASP A 44 10.77 17.85 15.37
N PRO A 45 12.11 17.86 15.22
CA PRO A 45 12.78 18.50 14.08
C PRO A 45 12.32 18.00 12.70
N CYS A 46 11.84 16.76 12.61
CA CYS A 46 11.29 16.18 11.38
C CYS A 46 9.83 16.60 11.12
N LEU A 47 9.12 17.15 12.12
CA LEU A 47 7.69 17.46 12.10
C LEU A 47 7.38 18.96 12.13
N VAL A 48 8.30 19.80 11.66
CA VAL A 48 8.07 21.24 11.50
C VAL A 48 7.01 21.52 10.43
N ILE A 49 5.97 22.25 10.83
CA ILE A 49 4.88 22.69 9.96
C ILE A 49 5.26 24.04 9.35
N GLY A 50 5.38 24.07 8.02
CA GLY A 50 5.63 25.29 7.26
C GLY A 50 4.39 25.75 6.49
N SER A 51 4.51 26.87 5.78
CA SER A 51 3.41 27.48 5.01
C SER A 51 2.86 26.61 3.87
N SER A 52 3.65 25.65 3.38
CA SER A 52 3.25 24.75 2.29
C SER A 52 2.63 23.43 2.75
N ALA A 53 2.44 23.23 4.05
CA ALA A 53 1.92 21.97 4.59
C ALA A 53 0.37 21.95 4.55
N GLU A 54 -0.19 20.91 3.95
CA GLU A 54 -1.62 20.61 4.05
C GLU A 54 -1.93 19.98 5.42
N VAL A 55 -3.17 20.12 5.91
CA VAL A 55 -3.58 19.64 7.24
C VAL A 55 -4.81 18.76 7.16
N ILE A 56 -4.72 17.56 7.75
CA ILE A 56 -5.88 16.70 8.02
C ILE A 56 -6.14 16.65 9.52
N ALA A 57 -7.39 16.89 9.92
CA ALA A 57 -7.81 16.77 11.32
C ALA A 57 -8.01 15.29 11.70
N GLY A 58 -7.06 14.71 12.43
CA GLY A 58 -7.13 13.34 12.96
C GLY A 58 -7.78 13.24 14.34
N GLY A 59 -8.16 14.37 14.95
CA GLY A 59 -8.80 14.40 16.26
C GLY A 59 -10.08 13.57 16.30
N LYS A 60 -10.21 12.71 17.31
CA LYS A 60 -11.33 11.76 17.50
C LYS A 60 -11.43 10.66 16.43
N LEU A 61 -10.43 10.53 15.56
CA LEU A 61 -10.32 9.45 14.60
C LEU A 61 -9.21 8.48 15.02
N ILE A 62 -9.33 7.24 14.55
CA ILE A 62 -8.29 6.23 14.67
C ILE A 62 -7.59 6.11 13.32
N ILE A 63 -6.27 6.12 13.35
CA ILE A 63 -5.43 5.87 12.17
C ILE A 63 -4.77 4.51 12.34
N THR A 64 -4.91 3.67 11.31
CA THR A 64 -4.22 2.40 11.18
C THR A 64 -3.39 2.40 9.91
N ALA A 65 -2.41 1.50 9.83
CA ALA A 65 -1.88 1.12 8.53
C ALA A 65 -3.02 0.57 7.63
N HIS A 66 -2.84 0.64 6.31
CA HIS A 66 -3.78 0.00 5.40
C HIS A 66 -3.79 -1.52 5.59
N ALA A 67 -4.85 -2.18 5.14
CA ALA A 67 -4.88 -3.63 5.05
C ALA A 67 -4.11 -4.12 3.82
N ILE A 68 -3.42 -5.25 3.98
CA ILE A 68 -2.77 -6.01 2.91
C ILE A 68 -3.57 -7.31 2.74
N ASP A 69 -4.15 -7.52 1.56
CA ASP A 69 -4.87 -8.74 1.23
C ASP A 69 -4.03 -9.65 0.34
N THR A 70 -3.67 -10.82 0.87
CA THR A 70 -2.84 -11.82 0.19
C THR A 70 -3.67 -12.95 -0.43
N TYR A 71 -5.01 -12.89 -0.37
CA TYR A 71 -5.93 -13.93 -0.84
C TYR A 71 -6.93 -13.40 -1.93
N VAL A 72 -6.59 -12.36 -2.69
CA VAL A 72 -7.47 -11.80 -3.75
C VAL A 72 -7.51 -12.62 -5.04
N LEU A 73 -8.71 -12.97 -5.54
CA LEU A 73 -8.90 -13.52 -6.89
C LEU A 73 -9.23 -12.38 -7.87
N TYR A 74 -8.38 -12.11 -8.86
CA TYR A 74 -8.65 -11.09 -9.90
C TYR A 74 -9.69 -11.57 -10.92
N LEU A 75 -10.93 -11.75 -10.47
CA LEU A 75 -12.06 -12.24 -11.26
C LEU A 75 -12.67 -11.16 -12.15
N SER A 76 -12.67 -9.92 -11.68
CA SER A 76 -13.30 -8.79 -12.37
C SER A 76 -12.50 -7.51 -12.15
N THR A 77 -12.70 -6.55 -13.06
CA THR A 77 -12.10 -5.20 -12.99
C THR A 77 -12.61 -4.38 -11.80
N ALA A 78 -13.76 -4.77 -11.22
CA ALA A 78 -14.31 -4.14 -10.01
C ALA A 78 -13.66 -4.65 -8.72
N CYS A 79 -13.00 -5.82 -8.74
CA CYS A 79 -12.37 -6.42 -7.57
C CYS A 79 -11.33 -5.51 -6.88
N PRO A 80 -10.42 -4.83 -7.61
CA PRO A 80 -9.52 -3.86 -6.99
C PRO A 80 -10.18 -2.55 -6.54
N ARG A 81 -11.47 -2.31 -6.85
CA ARG A 81 -12.13 -1.02 -6.59
C ARG A 81 -12.97 -1.01 -5.30
N SER A 82 -12.90 -2.03 -4.45
CA SER A 82 -13.67 -2.09 -3.20
C SER A 82 -12.77 -1.86 -1.97
N PRO A 83 -12.38 -0.61 -1.66
CA PRO A 83 -11.48 -0.34 -0.55
C PRO A 83 -12.23 -0.46 0.78
N ARG A 84 -12.19 -1.65 1.38
CA ARG A 84 -12.53 -1.88 2.80
C ARG A 84 -11.31 -1.61 3.69
N GLY A 85 -10.63 -0.49 3.45
CA GLY A 85 -9.34 -0.18 4.09
C GLY A 85 -8.13 -0.94 3.51
N THR A 86 -8.33 -1.79 2.51
CA THR A 86 -7.25 -2.46 1.76
C THR A 86 -6.68 -1.53 0.70
N ALA A 87 -5.35 -1.39 0.67
CA ALA A 87 -4.65 -0.65 -0.37
C ALA A 87 -3.50 -1.44 -1.02
N THR A 88 -3.27 -2.68 -0.58
CA THR A 88 -2.29 -3.59 -1.17
C THR A 88 -2.93 -4.96 -1.43
N MET A 89 -2.83 -5.44 -2.66
CA MET A 89 -3.35 -6.75 -3.08
C MET A 89 -2.26 -7.61 -3.69
N ILE A 90 -2.06 -8.81 -3.14
CA ILE A 90 -1.02 -9.75 -3.57
C ILE A 90 -1.67 -11.07 -3.99
N ARG A 91 -1.73 -11.37 -5.30
CA ARG A 91 -2.11 -12.69 -5.86
C ARG A 91 -2.14 -12.74 -7.39
N GLY A 92 -2.55 -13.87 -7.97
CA GLY A 92 -2.60 -14.07 -9.42
C GLY A 92 -4.02 -14.22 -9.96
N GLY A 93 -4.17 -13.95 -11.25
CA GLY A 93 -5.43 -14.08 -11.99
C GLY A 93 -5.36 -13.36 -13.33
N THR A 94 -6.29 -13.70 -14.23
CA THR A 94 -6.36 -13.17 -15.60
C THR A 94 -7.78 -12.76 -15.99
N GLY A 95 -8.62 -12.41 -15.01
CA GLY A 95 -10.05 -12.23 -15.20
C GLY A 95 -10.84 -13.52 -14.92
N PRO A 96 -12.09 -13.64 -15.41
CA PRO A 96 -13.03 -14.70 -15.04
C PRO A 96 -12.77 -16.02 -15.79
N SER A 97 -11.50 -16.41 -15.93
CA SER A 97 -11.10 -17.69 -16.52
C SER A 97 -11.23 -18.82 -15.51
N THR A 98 -11.52 -20.04 -15.98
CA THR A 98 -11.64 -21.23 -15.12
C THR A 98 -10.41 -21.44 -14.23
N GLY A 99 -9.22 -21.12 -14.75
CA GLY A 99 -7.97 -21.16 -13.98
C GLY A 99 -7.95 -20.15 -12.84
N THR A 100 -8.35 -18.90 -13.09
CA THR A 100 -8.43 -17.85 -12.05
C THR A 100 -9.51 -18.15 -11.02
N ASN A 101 -10.61 -18.80 -11.42
CA ASN A 101 -11.67 -19.20 -10.48
C ASN A 101 -11.19 -20.24 -9.46
N ALA A 102 -10.21 -21.07 -9.83
CA ALA A 102 -9.71 -22.16 -8.99
C ALA A 102 -8.38 -21.83 -8.30
N THR A 103 -7.53 -21.03 -8.95
CA THR A 103 -6.14 -20.83 -8.55
C THR A 103 -5.73 -19.39 -8.71
N THR A 104 -4.82 -18.94 -7.85
CA THR A 104 -4.32 -17.57 -7.87
C THR A 104 -2.99 -17.48 -8.54
N CYS A 105 -3.03 -17.71 -9.84
CA CYS A 105 -1.86 -17.80 -10.68
C CYS A 105 -2.08 -16.97 -11.95
N THR A 106 -1.21 -15.99 -12.14
CA THR A 106 -1.01 -15.32 -13.44
C THR A 106 0.08 -16.12 -14.16
N SER A 107 -0.35 -17.08 -14.98
CA SER A 107 0.46 -18.24 -15.35
C SER A 107 1.54 -18.01 -16.42
N SER A 108 1.53 -16.87 -17.11
CA SER A 108 2.48 -16.58 -18.19
C SER A 108 3.02 -15.15 -18.13
N LEU A 109 4.21 -14.93 -18.71
CA LEU A 109 4.81 -13.61 -18.85
C LEU A 109 3.90 -12.63 -19.58
N PHE A 110 3.24 -13.08 -20.65
CA PHE A 110 2.27 -12.29 -21.40
C PHE A 110 1.13 -11.79 -20.48
N TYR A 111 0.59 -12.68 -19.65
CA TYR A 111 -0.48 -12.30 -18.72
C TYR A 111 0.02 -11.41 -17.59
N ILE A 112 1.23 -11.63 -17.06
CA ILE A 112 1.81 -10.75 -16.03
C ILE A 112 1.97 -9.34 -16.57
N GLN A 113 2.51 -9.18 -17.79
CA GLN A 113 2.66 -7.87 -18.43
C GLN A 113 1.32 -7.15 -18.60
N HIS A 114 0.29 -7.87 -19.09
CA HIS A 114 -1.03 -7.28 -19.28
C HIS A 114 -1.75 -6.96 -17.96
N MET A 115 -1.58 -7.79 -16.93
CA MET A 115 -2.15 -7.50 -15.62
C MET A 115 -1.48 -6.28 -14.97
N LEU A 116 -0.16 -6.12 -15.09
CA LEU A 116 0.55 -4.92 -14.65
C LEU A 116 0.02 -3.67 -15.36
N ALA A 117 -0.08 -3.72 -16.70
CA ALA A 117 -0.62 -2.61 -17.49
C ALA A 117 -2.08 -2.29 -17.14
N ALA A 118 -2.90 -3.32 -16.85
CA ALA A 118 -4.30 -3.14 -16.47
C ALA A 118 -4.48 -2.47 -15.09
N THR A 119 -3.50 -2.59 -14.20
CA THR A 119 -3.54 -2.02 -12.84
C THR A 119 -2.80 -0.69 -12.68
N ASP A 120 -2.03 -0.26 -13.68
CA ASP A 120 -1.12 0.90 -13.58
C ASP A 120 -1.85 2.23 -13.27
N GLY A 121 -3.10 2.35 -13.71
CA GLY A 121 -3.93 3.53 -13.43
C GLY A 121 -4.68 3.52 -12.10
N LEU A 122 -4.51 2.48 -11.27
CA LEU A 122 -5.23 2.32 -10.01
C LEU A 122 -4.37 2.79 -8.83
N PRO A 123 -4.91 3.58 -7.89
CA PRO A 123 -4.17 4.09 -6.73
C PRO A 123 -4.07 3.02 -5.63
N MET A 124 -3.50 1.85 -5.96
CA MET A 124 -3.27 0.74 -5.04
C MET A 124 -1.97 0.01 -5.39
N ASN A 125 -1.43 -0.72 -4.42
CA ASN A 125 -0.26 -1.57 -4.63
C ASN A 125 -0.70 -2.96 -5.10
N PHE A 126 -0.02 -3.48 -6.12
CA PHE A 126 -0.30 -4.80 -6.70
C PHE A 126 0.95 -5.67 -6.73
N ALA A 127 0.76 -6.96 -6.46
CA ALA A 127 1.76 -7.98 -6.78
C ALA A 127 1.07 -9.22 -7.36
N PHE A 128 1.68 -9.80 -8.41
CA PHE A 128 1.13 -10.93 -9.15
C PHE A 128 1.89 -12.23 -8.89
N THR A 129 1.18 -13.28 -8.48
CA THR A 129 1.77 -14.60 -8.23
C THR A 129 1.70 -15.48 -9.49
N GLY A 130 2.83 -16.10 -9.83
CA GLY A 130 2.91 -17.04 -10.95
C GLY A 130 2.31 -18.41 -10.63
N LYS A 131 2.47 -19.33 -11.58
CA LYS A 131 2.08 -20.74 -11.46
C LYS A 131 3.30 -21.57 -11.01
N GLY A 132 3.23 -22.20 -9.84
CA GLY A 132 4.37 -22.86 -9.18
C GLY A 132 4.44 -24.39 -9.29
N ASP A 133 3.41 -25.04 -9.83
CA ASP A 133 3.24 -26.49 -9.98
C ASP A 133 4.01 -27.08 -11.19
N GLN A 134 5.21 -26.58 -11.47
CA GLN A 134 6.05 -27.10 -12.57
C GLN A 134 7.30 -27.84 -12.10
N GLU A 135 7.42 -29.11 -12.51
CA GLU A 135 8.62 -29.94 -12.35
C GLU A 135 9.70 -29.69 -13.45
N LEU A 136 9.42 -28.84 -14.46
CA LEU A 136 10.28 -28.70 -15.64
C LEU A 136 11.46 -27.75 -15.39
N ARG A 137 12.69 -28.29 -15.37
CA ARG A 137 14.00 -27.59 -15.13
C ARG A 137 14.32 -26.34 -15.99
N ARG A 138 13.49 -25.96 -16.97
CA ARG A 138 13.79 -24.90 -17.95
C ARG A 138 13.70 -23.47 -17.39
N TRP A 139 12.97 -23.25 -16.29
CA TRP A 139 12.79 -21.93 -15.68
C TRP A 139 14.02 -21.35 -14.95
N LYS A 140 14.92 -22.20 -14.45
CA LYS A 140 16.15 -21.75 -13.72
C LYS A 140 17.13 -20.94 -14.59
N ARG A 141 17.00 -20.97 -15.92
CA ARG A 141 17.85 -20.19 -16.84
C ARG A 141 17.29 -18.81 -17.18
N LEU A 142 15.99 -18.57 -17.01
CA LEU A 142 15.35 -17.33 -17.46
C LEU A 142 15.44 -16.20 -16.42
N VAL A 143 15.36 -16.53 -15.12
CA VAL A 143 15.45 -15.57 -14.01
C VAL A 143 16.88 -15.02 -13.80
N ARG A 144 17.91 -15.64 -14.41
CA ARG A 144 19.31 -15.15 -14.34
C ARG A 144 19.67 -14.13 -15.44
N ARG A 145 18.70 -13.68 -16.24
CA ARG A 145 18.95 -12.80 -17.41
C ARG A 145 18.15 -11.49 -17.40
N THR A 146 17.47 -11.19 -16.31
CA THR A 146 16.80 -9.91 -16.03
C THR A 146 17.34 -9.38 -14.73
#